data_AF-A0A812CQK5-F1
#
_entry.id   AF-A0A812CQK5-F1
#
_cell.length_a   1.000
_cell.length_b   1.000
_cell.length_c   1.000
_cell.angle_alpha   90.00
_cell.angle_beta   90.00
_cell.angle_gamma   90.00
#
_symmetry.space_group_name_H-M   'P 1'
#
loop_
_entity.id
_entity.type
_entity.pdbx_description
1 polymer ?
#
loop_
_entity_poly.entity_id
_entity_poly.type
_entity_poly.pdbx_seq_one_letter_code
_entity_poly.pdbx_strand_id
1 'polypeptide(L)'
;MAAVKNVVAGAVLRQVRSLFSASASSHFTTVPIARKIHTREVKKFYKNARIAQSNGLFEINLDKRKLRTPLGNLFQVDNESLALAVATEWNAQEDTIKQHNMYLTTLCNTVIDNPMQRTKEDLTKAVLHFLETDTLCYRMLDPPDLITFQQTHWDPLVDWFRSR
;
A
#
# COMPACT_ATOMS: atom_id res chain seq x y z
N MET A 1 38.57 11.71 13.47
CA MET A 1 37.40 12.45 13.99
C MET A 1 36.28 11.50 14.46
N ALA A 2 36.63 10.43 15.19
CA ALA A 2 35.71 9.39 15.65
C ALA A 2 35.18 9.63 17.08
N ALA A 3 35.55 10.75 17.72
CA ALA A 3 35.29 11.00 19.14
C ALA A 3 34.05 11.86 19.45
N VAL A 4 33.31 12.35 18.44
CA VAL A 4 32.15 13.25 18.65
C VAL A 4 30.79 12.53 18.50
N LYS A 5 30.75 11.32 17.93
CA LYS A 5 29.49 10.58 17.73
C LYS A 5 29.03 9.75 18.95
N ASN A 6 29.92 9.48 19.92
CA ASN A 6 29.62 8.64 21.08
C ASN A 6 29.06 9.38 22.31
N VAL A 7 28.93 10.70 22.27
CA VAL A 7 28.38 11.48 23.41
C VAL A 7 26.85 11.62 23.34
N VAL A 8 26.25 11.53 22.15
CA VAL A 8 24.79 11.73 21.98
C VAL A 8 24.00 10.44 22.28
N ALA A 9 24.59 9.26 22.12
CA ALA A 9 23.92 7.97 22.37
C ALA A 9 23.73 7.67 23.89
N GLY A 10 24.62 8.16 24.75
CA GLY A 10 24.56 7.90 26.20
C GLY A 10 23.60 8.80 26.98
N ALA A 11 23.34 10.03 26.50
CA ALA A 11 22.50 11.01 27.19
C ALA A 11 21.00 10.72 27.03
N VAL A 12 20.58 10.16 25.88
CA VAL A 12 19.17 9.80 25.62
C VAL A 12 18.73 8.61 26.48
N LEU A 13 19.63 7.68 26.79
CA LEU A 13 19.33 6.47 27.58
C LEU A 13 19.18 6.70 29.10
N ARG A 14 19.65 7.83 29.66
CA ARG A 14 19.41 8.18 31.07
C ARG A 14 18.13 8.99 31.30
N GLN A 15 17.65 9.72 30.30
CA GLN A 15 16.41 10.50 30.41
C GLN A 15 15.15 9.63 30.44
N VAL A 16 15.21 8.41 29.87
CA VAL A 16 14.05 7.50 29.76
C VAL A 16 13.78 6.71 31.05
N ARG A 17 14.77 6.62 31.96
CA ARG A 17 14.66 5.79 33.18
C ARG A 17 14.08 6.51 34.40
N SER A 18 13.99 7.85 34.41
CA SER A 18 13.44 8.62 35.53
C SER A 18 11.96 9.01 35.40
N LEU A 19 11.28 8.55 34.33
CA LEU A 19 9.87 8.85 34.09
C LEU A 19 8.90 7.72 34.49
N PHE A 20 9.42 6.62 35.06
CA PHE A 20 8.61 5.45 35.44
C PHE A 20 8.52 5.22 36.96
N SER A 21 8.41 6.29 37.75
CA SER A 21 7.92 6.19 39.13
C SER A 21 6.74 7.14 39.37
N ALA A 22 5.58 6.78 38.83
CA ALA A 22 4.32 7.31 39.32
C ALA A 22 3.28 6.20 39.19
N SER A 23 2.89 5.62 40.34
CA SER A 23 1.75 4.72 40.39
C SER A 23 0.48 5.55 40.26
N ALA A 24 -0.28 5.33 39.18
CA ALA A 24 -1.66 5.79 39.09
C ALA A 24 -2.51 4.57 38.71
N SER A 25 -3.22 4.04 39.71
CA SER A 25 -4.25 3.03 39.52
C SER A 25 -5.44 3.68 38.80
N SER A 26 -5.37 3.79 37.49
CA SER A 26 -6.53 4.09 36.65
C SER A 26 -7.01 2.77 36.05
N HIS A 27 -8.21 2.34 36.45
CA HIS A 27 -8.92 1.26 35.77
C HIS A 27 -9.15 1.64 34.31
N PHE A 28 -8.27 1.17 33.43
CA PHE A 28 -8.52 1.17 32.00
C PHE A 28 -9.56 0.08 31.72
N THR A 29 -10.82 0.47 31.66
CA THR A 29 -11.84 -0.36 31.02
C THR A 29 -11.51 -0.41 29.53
N THR A 30 -10.88 -1.50 29.11
CA THR A 30 -10.72 -1.83 27.69
C THR A 30 -12.11 -2.11 27.13
N VAL A 31 -12.72 -1.11 26.50
CA VAL A 31 -13.90 -1.32 25.66
C VAL A 31 -13.42 -2.00 24.39
N PRO A 32 -13.86 -3.23 24.06
CA PRO A 32 -13.54 -3.82 22.78
C PRO A 32 -14.31 -3.04 21.71
N ILE A 33 -13.64 -2.11 21.03
CA ILE A 33 -14.17 -1.51 19.80
C ILE A 33 -14.00 -2.54 18.68
N ALA A 34 -14.78 -3.61 18.76
CA ALA A 34 -15.00 -4.49 17.61
C ALA A 34 -15.92 -3.74 16.64
N ARG A 35 -15.33 -2.89 15.81
CA ARG A 35 -16.04 -2.25 14.70
C ARG A 35 -16.41 -3.38 13.73
N LYS A 36 -17.60 -3.97 13.88
CA LYS A 36 -18.19 -4.87 12.88
C LYS A 36 -18.36 -4.06 11.60
N ILE A 37 -17.38 -4.10 10.71
CA ILE A 37 -17.52 -3.64 9.34
C ILE A 37 -18.47 -4.65 8.68
N HIS A 38 -19.77 -4.39 8.72
CA HIS A 38 -20.72 -5.09 7.86
C HIS A 38 -20.52 -4.57 6.44
N THR A 39 -19.52 -5.09 5.73
CA THR A 39 -19.52 -5.05 4.27
C THR A 39 -20.74 -5.85 3.82
N ARG A 40 -21.77 -5.15 3.34
CA ARG A 40 -22.92 -5.80 2.71
C ARG A 40 -22.38 -6.63 1.54
N GLU A 41 -22.61 -7.94 1.58
CA GLU A 41 -22.24 -8.82 0.49
C GLU A 41 -23.01 -8.43 -0.77
N VAL A 42 -22.29 -8.04 -1.81
CA VAL A 42 -22.89 -7.70 -3.10
C VAL A 42 -22.99 -8.99 -3.92
N LYS A 43 -24.21 -9.44 -4.18
CA LYS A 43 -24.43 -10.58 -5.08
C LYS A 43 -24.00 -10.22 -6.49
N LYS A 44 -23.41 -11.18 -7.22
CA LYS A 44 -23.06 -11.01 -8.62
C LYS A 44 -24.34 -10.74 -9.44
N PHE A 45 -24.32 -9.65 -10.20
CA PHE A 45 -25.48 -9.13 -10.93
C PHE A 45 -25.28 -9.11 -12.46
N TYR A 46 -24.16 -9.68 -12.93
CA TYR A 46 -23.76 -9.72 -14.33
C TYR A 46 -23.34 -11.14 -14.72
N LYS A 47 -23.43 -11.48 -16.01
CA LYS A 47 -22.98 -12.77 -16.55
C LYS A 47 -21.55 -12.72 -17.04
N ASN A 48 -21.19 -11.70 -17.82
CA ASN A 48 -19.86 -11.56 -18.41
C ASN A 48 -19.32 -10.13 -18.27
N ALA A 49 -18.03 -10.01 -18.01
CA ALA A 49 -17.24 -8.80 -18.14
C ALA A 49 -16.43 -8.85 -19.44
N ARG A 50 -16.49 -7.79 -20.26
CA ARG A 50 -15.77 -7.69 -21.53
C ARG A 50 -15.12 -6.33 -21.66
N ILE A 51 -13.99 -6.28 -22.35
CA ILE A 51 -13.38 -5.02 -22.75
C ILE A 51 -14.08 -4.45 -23.98
N ALA A 52 -14.16 -3.13 -24.07
CA ALA A 52 -14.59 -2.40 -25.25
C ALA A 52 -13.66 -1.20 -25.45
N GLN A 53 -13.34 -0.90 -26.71
CA GLN A 53 -12.53 0.27 -27.04
C GLN A 53 -13.44 1.46 -27.40
N SER A 54 -13.15 2.62 -26.83
CA SER A 54 -13.87 3.88 -27.09
C SER A 54 -12.90 5.04 -27.05
N ASN A 55 -12.84 5.84 -28.11
CA ASN A 55 -12.00 7.05 -28.22
C ASN A 55 -10.50 6.81 -27.89
N GLY A 56 -9.96 5.65 -28.28
CA GLY A 56 -8.57 5.28 -28.01
C GLY A 56 -8.30 4.77 -26.59
N LEU A 57 -9.32 4.74 -25.72
CA LEU A 57 -9.25 4.16 -24.38
C LEU A 57 -10.00 2.82 -24.32
N PHE A 58 -9.71 2.04 -23.29
CA PHE A 58 -10.36 0.77 -23.01
C PHE A 58 -11.28 0.90 -21.80
N GLU A 59 -12.50 0.41 -21.97
CA GLU A 59 -13.55 0.37 -20.95
C GLU A 59 -13.91 -1.08 -20.62
N ILE A 60 -14.41 -1.33 -19.41
CA ILE A 60 -14.99 -2.63 -19.06
C ILE A 60 -16.52 -2.52 -19.07
N ASN A 61 -17.17 -3.46 -19.75
CA ASN A 61 -18.61 -3.63 -19.78
C ASN A 61 -19.01 -4.89 -19.01
N LEU A 62 -19.89 -4.73 -18.03
CA LEU A 62 -20.61 -5.81 -17.35
C LEU A 62 -21.92 -6.04 -18.11
N ASP A 63 -21.95 -7.09 -18.94
CA ASP A 63 -22.97 -7.37 -19.93
C ASP A 63 -23.24 -6.17 -20.87
N LYS A 64 -24.27 -5.37 -20.58
CA LYS A 64 -24.66 -4.18 -21.36
C LYS A 64 -24.39 -2.86 -20.63
N ARG A 65 -23.81 -2.91 -19.43
CA ARG A 65 -23.57 -1.72 -18.59
C ARG A 65 -22.09 -1.43 -18.49
N LYS A 66 -21.71 -0.17 -18.68
CA LYS A 66 -20.34 0.29 -18.44
C LYS A 66 -20.00 0.18 -16.95
N LEU A 67 -18.81 -0.34 -16.64
CA LEU A 67 -18.28 -0.35 -15.30
C LEU A 67 -18.00 1.09 -14.85
N ARG A 68 -18.35 1.39 -13.60
CA ARG A 68 -18.10 2.69 -12.97
C ARG A 68 -17.31 2.51 -11.69
N THR A 69 -16.53 3.53 -11.36
CA THR A 69 -15.81 3.62 -10.09
C THR A 69 -16.76 3.91 -8.92
N PRO A 70 -16.31 3.77 -7.66
CA PRO A 70 -17.12 4.13 -6.49
C PRO A 70 -17.67 5.57 -6.50
N LEU A 71 -16.93 6.55 -7.04
CA LEU A 71 -17.44 7.92 -7.21
C LEU A 71 -18.33 8.12 -8.45
N GLY A 72 -18.58 7.06 -9.22
CA GLY A 72 -19.46 7.08 -10.38
C GLY A 72 -18.79 7.50 -11.69
N ASN A 73 -17.46 7.67 -11.71
CA ASN A 73 -16.70 7.94 -12.92
C ASN A 73 -16.71 6.70 -13.84
N LEU A 74 -16.54 6.91 -15.15
CA LEU A 74 -16.38 5.79 -16.08
C LEU A 74 -15.02 5.11 -15.85
N PHE A 75 -15.01 3.79 -15.78
CA PHE A 75 -13.77 3.03 -15.66
C PHE A 75 -13.10 2.97 -17.05
N GLN A 76 -12.07 3.80 -17.24
CA GLN A 76 -11.31 3.88 -18.50
C GLN A 76 -9.80 3.73 -18.21
N VAL A 77 -9.12 2.94 -19.03
CA VAL A 77 -7.66 2.75 -18.99
C VAL A 77 -7.06 2.87 -20.39
N ASP A 78 -5.80 3.26 -20.47
CA ASP A 78 -5.06 3.45 -21.72
C ASP A 78 -4.43 2.16 -22.28
N ASN A 79 -4.32 1.12 -21.45
CA ASN A 79 -3.66 -0.14 -21.79
C ASN A 79 -4.66 -1.31 -21.90
N GLU A 80 -4.67 -1.97 -23.05
CA GLU A 80 -5.52 -3.14 -23.34
C GLU A 80 -5.27 -4.31 -22.37
N SER A 81 -4.01 -4.59 -22.07
CA SER A 81 -3.64 -5.71 -21.18
C SER A 81 -4.14 -5.48 -19.76
N LEU A 82 -4.11 -4.23 -19.29
CA LEU A 82 -4.67 -3.85 -18.00
C LEU A 82 -6.20 -3.99 -18.01
N ALA A 83 -6.87 -3.53 -19.06
CA ALA A 83 -8.32 -3.67 -19.20
C ALA A 83 -8.74 -5.15 -19.21
N LEU A 84 -8.01 -6.00 -19.92
CA LEU A 84 -8.26 -7.44 -19.98
C LEU A 84 -8.05 -8.12 -18.62
N ALA A 85 -6.99 -7.76 -17.90
CA ALA A 85 -6.73 -8.28 -16.56
C ALA A 85 -7.85 -7.89 -15.58
N VAL A 86 -8.31 -6.64 -15.62
CA VAL A 86 -9.47 -6.19 -14.84
C VAL A 86 -10.73 -6.95 -15.24
N ALA A 87 -11.05 -7.08 -16.53
CA ALA A 87 -12.20 -7.86 -16.98
C ALA A 87 -12.13 -9.32 -16.51
N THR A 88 -10.93 -9.89 -16.42
CA THR A 88 -10.69 -11.24 -15.88
C THR A 88 -10.98 -11.31 -14.38
N GLU A 89 -10.56 -10.32 -13.58
CA GLU A 89 -10.91 -10.23 -12.15
C GLU A 89 -12.44 -10.23 -11.94
N TRP A 90 -13.17 -9.47 -12.77
CA TRP A 90 -14.64 -9.43 -12.73
C TRP A 90 -15.24 -10.78 -13.18
N ASN A 91 -14.73 -11.42 -14.22
CA ASN A 91 -15.22 -12.73 -14.64
C ASN A 91 -14.97 -13.83 -13.60
N ALA A 92 -13.89 -13.72 -12.82
CA ALA A 92 -13.53 -14.68 -11.77
C ALA A 92 -14.46 -14.65 -10.54
N GLN A 93 -15.35 -13.65 -10.42
CA GLN A 93 -16.30 -13.61 -9.31
C GLN A 93 -17.39 -14.68 -9.46
N GLU A 94 -17.76 -15.34 -8.36
CA GLU A 94 -18.78 -16.38 -8.30
C GLU A 94 -20.13 -15.78 -7.86
N ASP A 95 -20.75 -16.29 -6.79
CA ASP A 95 -22.07 -15.84 -6.33
C ASP A 95 -22.06 -14.44 -5.71
N THR A 96 -20.93 -14.07 -5.09
CA THR A 96 -20.73 -12.78 -4.43
C THR A 96 -19.48 -12.10 -4.95
N ILE A 97 -19.55 -10.77 -5.06
CA ILE A 97 -18.45 -9.93 -5.50
C ILE A 97 -17.53 -9.69 -4.30
N LYS A 98 -16.35 -10.33 -4.33
CA LYS A 98 -15.33 -10.24 -3.28
C LYS A 98 -14.31 -9.16 -3.64
N GLN A 99 -14.56 -7.93 -3.17
CA GLN A 99 -13.71 -6.76 -3.49
C GLN A 99 -12.23 -6.95 -3.10
N HIS A 100 -11.96 -7.66 -2.01
CA HIS A 100 -10.59 -7.96 -1.57
C HIS A 100 -9.80 -8.83 -2.55
N ASN A 101 -10.47 -9.52 -3.49
CA ASN A 101 -9.83 -10.32 -4.54
C ASN A 101 -9.70 -9.56 -5.88
N MET A 102 -10.04 -8.27 -5.93
CA MET A 102 -10.01 -7.45 -7.14
C MET A 102 -9.01 -6.30 -6.98
N TYR A 103 -7.72 -6.64 -6.91
CA TYR A 103 -6.66 -5.69 -6.61
C TYR A 103 -6.43 -4.70 -7.75
N LEU A 104 -6.45 -5.15 -9.00
CA LEU A 104 -6.27 -4.27 -10.16
C LEU A 104 -7.43 -3.29 -10.27
N THR A 105 -8.66 -3.79 -10.12
CA THR A 105 -9.86 -2.95 -10.06
C THR A 105 -9.75 -1.87 -8.98
N THR A 106 -9.26 -2.24 -7.78
CA THR A 106 -9.12 -1.33 -6.64
C THR A 106 -8.06 -0.25 -6.89
N LEU A 107 -6.91 -0.62 -7.48
CA LEU A 107 -5.86 0.32 -7.87
C LEU A 107 -6.35 1.29 -8.94
N CYS A 108 -6.99 0.79 -10.00
CA CYS A 108 -7.55 1.63 -11.05
C CYS A 108 -8.63 2.58 -10.51
N ASN A 109 -9.52 2.11 -9.64
CA ASN A 109 -10.51 2.99 -8.98
C ASN A 109 -9.82 4.12 -8.22
N THR A 110 -8.75 3.82 -7.49
CA THR A 110 -8.00 4.82 -6.70
C THR A 110 -7.33 5.86 -7.60
N VAL A 111 -6.77 5.44 -8.74
CA VAL A 111 -6.15 6.34 -9.72
C VAL A 111 -7.19 7.24 -10.39
N ILE A 112 -8.32 6.68 -10.81
CA ILE A 112 -9.37 7.41 -11.52
C ILE A 112 -10.10 8.38 -10.59
N ASP A 113 -10.46 7.93 -9.39
CA ASP A 113 -11.25 8.74 -8.45
C ASP A 113 -10.39 9.74 -7.67
N ASN A 114 -9.09 9.46 -7.50
CA ASN A 114 -8.13 10.24 -6.71
C ASN A 114 -8.79 10.91 -5.48
N PRO A 115 -9.32 10.13 -4.51
CA PRO A 115 -10.13 10.67 -3.43
C PRO A 115 -9.37 11.65 -2.53
N MET A 116 -8.04 11.53 -2.47
CA MET A 116 -7.16 12.41 -1.71
C MET A 116 -6.71 13.64 -2.50
N GLN A 117 -7.15 13.77 -3.76
CA GLN A 117 -6.84 14.87 -4.68
C GLN A 117 -5.34 15.19 -4.75
N ARG A 118 -4.49 14.14 -4.68
CA ARG A 118 -3.04 14.31 -4.71
C ARG A 118 -2.58 14.62 -6.11
N THR A 119 -1.68 15.60 -6.23
CA THR A 119 -0.98 15.89 -7.48
C THR A 119 0.12 14.85 -7.74
N LYS A 120 0.65 14.83 -8.96
CA LYS A 120 1.80 13.98 -9.30
C LYS A 120 3.01 14.32 -8.44
N GLU A 121 3.20 15.60 -8.15
CA GLU A 121 4.27 16.13 -7.33
C GLU A 121 4.14 15.66 -5.88
N ASP A 122 2.93 15.66 -5.32
CA ASP A 122 2.67 15.16 -3.97
C ASP A 122 2.94 13.67 -3.85
N LEU A 123 2.50 12.88 -4.84
CA LEU A 123 2.77 11.45 -4.88
C LEU A 123 4.27 11.17 -5.00
N THR A 124 4.96 11.91 -5.86
CA THR A 124 6.42 11.76 -6.04
C THR A 124 7.16 12.09 -4.74
N LYS A 125 6.81 13.19 -4.07
CA LYS A 125 7.39 13.55 -2.76
C LYS A 125 7.12 12.50 -1.70
N ALA A 126 5.88 11.98 -1.64
CA ALA A 126 5.52 10.95 -0.68
C ALA A 126 6.33 9.66 -0.89
N VAL A 127 6.55 9.25 -2.15
CA VAL A 127 7.40 8.09 -2.47
C VAL A 127 8.86 8.36 -2.14
N LEU A 128 9.38 9.55 -2.49
CA LEU A 128 10.78 9.90 -2.19
C LEU A 128 11.05 9.98 -0.68
N HIS A 129 10.09 10.42 0.13
CA HIS A 129 10.24 10.46 1.58
C HIS A 129 10.46 9.07 2.19
N PHE A 130 9.96 7.99 1.57
CA PHE A 130 10.26 6.63 2.02
C PHE A 130 11.74 6.27 1.89
N LEU A 131 12.49 6.87 0.95
CA LEU A 131 13.92 6.60 0.80
C LEU A 131 14.73 7.05 2.03
N GLU A 132 14.27 8.06 2.76
CA GLU A 132 14.91 8.52 4.00
C GLU A 132 14.82 7.47 5.11
N THR A 133 13.80 6.60 5.05
CA THR A 133 13.52 5.56 6.06
C THR A 133 13.63 4.14 5.48
N ASP A 134 14.32 3.98 4.34
CA ASP A 134 14.42 2.70 3.65
C ASP A 134 15.21 1.69 4.48
N THR A 135 14.61 0.51 4.70
CA THR A 135 15.21 -0.60 5.46
C THR A 135 16.59 -1.02 4.95
N LEU A 136 16.87 -0.90 3.65
CA LEU A 136 18.17 -1.26 3.06
C LEU A 136 19.30 -0.32 3.54
N CYS A 137 18.94 0.90 3.96
CA CYS A 137 19.87 1.90 4.49
C CYS A 137 20.11 1.74 6.00
N TYR A 138 19.27 0.98 6.71
CA TYR A 138 19.38 0.74 8.16
C TYR A 138 19.83 -0.70 8.44
N ARG A 139 21.14 -0.92 8.34
CA ARG A 139 21.75 -2.24 8.56
C ARG A 139 21.90 -2.56 10.04
N MET A 140 21.55 -3.78 10.40
CA MET A 140 21.86 -4.34 11.72
C MET A 140 23.33 -4.75 11.75
N LEU A 141 24.02 -4.39 12.84
CA LEU A 141 25.44 -4.68 13.04
C LEU A 141 25.70 -5.96 13.85
N ASP A 142 24.65 -6.59 14.37
CA ASP A 142 24.70 -7.83 15.14
C ASP A 142 23.36 -8.58 15.02
N PRO A 143 23.36 -9.92 15.10
CA PRO A 143 24.51 -10.84 15.19
C PRO A 143 25.23 -11.03 13.83
N PRO A 144 26.46 -11.60 13.80
CA PRO A 144 27.25 -11.76 12.57
C PRO A 144 26.53 -12.46 11.41
N ASP A 145 25.73 -13.49 11.71
CA ASP A 145 24.96 -14.21 10.70
C ASP A 145 23.97 -13.29 9.96
N LEU A 146 23.36 -12.34 10.68
CA LEU A 146 22.45 -11.35 10.11
C LEU A 146 23.19 -10.33 9.25
N ILE A 147 24.43 -9.98 9.60
CA ILE A 147 25.28 -9.11 8.77
C ILE A 147 25.56 -9.78 7.43
N THR A 148 26.02 -11.04 7.45
CA THR A 148 26.31 -11.81 6.24
C THR A 148 25.06 -11.99 5.38
N PHE A 149 23.91 -12.27 5.98
CA PHE A 149 22.63 -12.36 5.27
C PHE A 149 22.25 -11.03 4.59
N GLN A 150 22.32 -9.93 5.32
CA GLN A 150 22.03 -8.59 4.78
C GLN A 150 22.98 -8.26 3.62
N GLN A 151 24.28 -8.49 3.77
CA GLN A 151 25.26 -8.21 2.71
C GLN A 151 24.96 -9.03 1.45
N THR A 152 24.77 -10.35 1.61
CA THR A 152 24.56 -11.28 0.50
C THR A 152 23.31 -10.92 -0.33
N HIS A 153 22.22 -10.51 0.33
CA HIS A 153 20.95 -10.27 -0.35
C HIS A 153 20.70 -8.80 -0.70
N TRP A 154 21.18 -7.84 0.09
CA TRP A 154 20.83 -6.43 -0.08
C TRP A 154 21.92 -5.63 -0.82
N ASP A 155 23.19 -5.99 -0.70
CA ASP A 155 24.27 -5.25 -1.38
C ASP A 155 24.14 -5.28 -2.91
N PRO A 156 23.76 -6.41 -3.55
CA PRO A 156 23.52 -6.42 -5.00
C PRO A 156 22.43 -5.44 -5.44
N LEU A 157 21.40 -5.22 -4.62
CA LEU A 157 20.33 -4.25 -4.91
C LEU A 157 20.83 -2.81 -4.80
N VAL A 158 21.63 -2.52 -3.77
CA VAL A 158 22.23 -1.20 -3.55
C VAL A 158 23.24 -0.88 -4.66
N ASP A 159 24.08 -1.83 -5.04
CA ASP A 159 25.07 -1.65 -6.09
C ASP A 159 24.42 -1.51 -7.47
N TRP A 160 23.37 -2.28 -7.76
CA TRP A 160 22.54 -2.09 -8.95
C TRP A 160 21.97 -0.66 -9.01
N PHE A 161 21.41 -0.17 -7.90
CA PHE A 161 20.84 1.18 -7.83
C PHE A 161 21.90 2.27 -8.06
N ARG A 162 23.11 2.11 -7.51
CA ARG A 162 24.23 3.04 -7.72
C ARG A 162 24.77 3.07 -9.15
N SER A 163 24.58 1.99 -9.90
CA SER A 163 25.12 1.84 -11.25
C SER A 163 24.27 2.49 -12.35
N ARG A 164 23.12 3.08 -12.01
CA ARG A 164 22.21 3.77 -12.94
C ARG A 164 22.27 5.29 -12.78
#